data_AF-A0A6L9S1L8-F1
#
_entry.id   AF-A0A6L9S1L8-F1
#
_cell.length_a   1.000
_cell.length_b   1.000
_cell.length_c   1.000
_cell.angle_alpha   90.00
_cell.angle_beta   90.00
_cell.angle_gamma   90.00
#
_symmetry.space_group_name_H-M   'P 1'
#
loop_
_entity.id
_entity.type
_entity.pdbx_description
1 polymer ?
#
loop_
_entity_poly.entity_id
_entity_poly.type
_entity_poly.pdbx_seq_one_letter_code
_entity_poly.pdbx_strand_id
1 'polypeptide(L)'
;MPAPRPALTRRRDGTVLPAAPHLSSLAVEPAAVAKAARKTRKRAKNKPDEETVTLNVVLSKRDRKRLRRRAEAYGWTAEEAAAHVVRAWADT
;
A
#
# COMPACT_ATOMS: atom_id res chain seq x y z
N MET A 1 -8.77 -12.62 -33.98
CA MET A 1 -8.34 -13.03 -32.62
C MET A 1 -9.46 -13.82 -31.99
N PRO A 2 -9.21 -15.02 -31.42
CA PRO A 2 -10.25 -15.76 -30.71
C PRO A 2 -10.69 -15.03 -29.43
N ALA A 3 -11.96 -15.14 -29.07
CA ALA A 3 -12.50 -14.50 -27.87
C ALA A 3 -11.85 -15.09 -26.59
N PRO A 4 -11.59 -14.26 -25.56
CA PRO A 4 -11.04 -14.73 -24.30
C PRO A 4 -12.03 -15.66 -23.60
N ARG A 5 -11.51 -16.73 -22.97
CA ARG A 5 -12.33 -17.70 -22.23
C ARG A 5 -12.93 -17.03 -20.98
N PRO A 6 -14.19 -17.34 -20.62
CA PRO A 6 -14.84 -16.73 -19.46
C PRO A 6 -14.16 -17.16 -18.16
N ALA A 7 -14.01 -16.23 -17.22
CA ALA A 7 -13.55 -16.53 -15.86
C ALA A 7 -14.61 -17.37 -15.13
N LEU A 8 -14.18 -18.28 -14.25
CA LEU A 8 -15.06 -19.17 -13.48
C LEU A 8 -15.00 -18.83 -12.00
N THR A 9 -16.14 -18.94 -11.30
CA THR A 9 -16.24 -18.74 -9.84
C THR A 9 -16.84 -19.98 -9.18
N ARG A 10 -16.39 -20.28 -7.96
CA ARG A 10 -16.90 -21.40 -7.15
C ARG A 10 -17.86 -20.87 -6.10
N ARG A 11 -19.06 -21.45 -6.02
CA ARG A 11 -19.98 -21.21 -4.90
C ARG A 11 -19.58 -22.07 -3.70
N ARG A 12 -20.12 -21.72 -2.53
CA ARG A 12 -19.92 -22.47 -1.27
C ARG A 12 -20.39 -23.93 -1.38
N ASP A 13 -21.34 -24.19 -2.25
CA ASP A 13 -21.89 -25.53 -2.52
C ASP A 13 -21.04 -26.34 -3.52
N GLY A 14 -19.82 -25.89 -3.84
CA GLY A 14 -18.90 -26.58 -4.75
C GLY A 14 -19.20 -26.44 -6.24
N THR A 15 -20.32 -25.81 -6.61
CA THR A 15 -20.71 -25.59 -8.00
C THR A 15 -19.83 -24.52 -8.67
N VAL A 16 -19.44 -24.78 -9.92
CA VAL A 16 -18.61 -23.87 -10.75
C VAL A 16 -19.51 -23.16 -11.75
N LEU A 17 -19.54 -21.83 -11.72
CA LEU A 17 -20.36 -21.01 -12.60
C LEU A 17 -19.49 -19.96 -13.32
N PRO A 18 -19.87 -19.53 -14.53
CA PRO A 18 -19.23 -18.40 -15.17
C PRO A 18 -19.31 -17.18 -14.26
N ALA A 19 -18.17 -16.51 -14.06
CA ALA A 19 -18.08 -15.27 -13.33
C ALA A 19 -18.96 -14.23 -14.02
N ALA A 20 -19.59 -13.35 -13.24
CA ALA A 20 -20.41 -12.29 -13.79
C ALA A 20 -19.60 -11.43 -14.78
N PRO A 21 -20.21 -10.91 -15.87
CA PRO A 21 -19.50 -10.26 -16.96
C PRO A 21 -18.62 -9.06 -16.53
N HIS A 22 -19.01 -8.39 -15.45
CA HIS A 22 -18.25 -7.29 -14.84
C HIS A 22 -16.98 -7.73 -14.07
N LEU A 23 -16.85 -9.03 -13.75
CA LEU A 23 -15.63 -9.63 -13.18
C LEU A 23 -14.76 -10.28 -14.25
N SER A 24 -15.32 -10.63 -15.42
CA SER A 24 -14.57 -11.23 -16.53
C SER A 24 -13.80 -10.21 -17.38
N SER A 25 -14.06 -8.92 -17.21
CA SER A 25 -13.29 -7.86 -17.85
C SER A 25 -12.58 -7.01 -16.80
N LEU A 26 -11.33 -7.38 -16.49
CA LEU A 26 -10.30 -6.39 -16.11
C LEU A 26 -9.98 -5.49 -17.33
N ALA A 27 -11.00 -4.93 -17.97
CA ALA A 27 -10.85 -3.83 -18.90
C ALA A 27 -10.58 -2.59 -18.04
N VAL A 28 -9.36 -2.53 -17.50
CA VAL A 28 -8.85 -1.37 -16.80
C VAL A 28 -8.72 -0.27 -17.85
N GLU A 29 -9.70 0.61 -17.88
CA GLU A 29 -9.69 1.77 -18.76
C GLU A 29 -8.50 2.67 -18.32
N PRO A 30 -7.46 2.83 -19.17
CA PRO A 30 -6.21 3.45 -18.76
C PRO A 30 -6.39 4.93 -18.36
N ALA A 31 -7.36 5.64 -18.94
CA ALA A 31 -7.65 7.01 -18.57
C ALA A 31 -8.33 7.11 -17.19
N ALA A 32 -9.13 6.13 -16.79
CA ALA A 32 -9.74 6.05 -15.46
C ALA A 32 -8.68 5.82 -14.37
N VAL A 33 -7.67 4.99 -14.64
CA VAL A 33 -6.52 4.83 -13.74
C VAL A 33 -5.71 6.13 -13.65
N ALA A 34 -5.45 6.79 -14.77
CA ALA A 34 -4.74 8.07 -14.78
C ALA A 34 -5.51 9.17 -14.03
N LYS A 35 -6.85 9.21 -14.15
CA LYS A 35 -7.72 10.11 -13.40
C LYS A 35 -7.75 9.77 -11.91
N ALA A 36 -7.84 8.49 -11.56
CA ALA A 36 -7.78 8.04 -10.17
C ALA A 36 -6.42 8.39 -9.52
N ALA A 37 -5.31 8.16 -10.22
CA ALA A 37 -3.96 8.53 -9.80
C ALA A 37 -3.79 10.06 -9.64
N ARG A 38 -4.37 10.85 -10.56
CA ARG A 38 -4.41 12.31 -10.42
C ARG A 38 -5.27 12.76 -9.23
N LYS A 39 -6.41 12.10 -9.00
CA LYS A 39 -7.31 12.39 -7.87
C LYS A 39 -6.67 12.03 -6.54
N THR A 40 -5.96 10.91 -6.44
CA THR A 40 -5.19 10.55 -5.22
C THR A 40 -4.04 11.52 -4.97
N ARG A 41 -3.29 11.94 -6.00
CA ARG A 41 -2.27 12.99 -5.87
C ARG A 41 -2.85 14.33 -5.42
N LYS A 42 -4.00 14.75 -5.97
CA LYS A 42 -4.69 15.97 -5.52
C LYS A 42 -5.23 15.84 -4.10
N ARG A 43 -5.71 14.65 -3.71
CA ARG A 43 -6.20 14.38 -2.34
C ARG A 43 -5.06 14.32 -1.32
N ALA A 44 -3.88 13.85 -1.72
CA ALA A 44 -2.66 13.94 -0.92
C ALA A 44 -2.19 15.40 -0.75
N LYS A 45 -2.32 16.22 -1.80
CA LYS A 45 -1.96 17.65 -1.76
C LYS A 45 -2.94 18.52 -0.95
N ASN A 46 -4.21 18.14 -0.90
CA ASN A 46 -5.29 18.91 -0.27
C ASN A 46 -5.78 18.32 1.05
N LYS A 47 -5.10 17.31 1.60
CA LYS A 47 -5.33 16.94 2.99
C LYS A 47 -4.63 18.02 3.84
N PRO A 48 -5.32 18.70 4.76
CA PRO A 48 -4.59 19.43 5.79
C PRO A 48 -3.71 18.41 6.52
N ASP A 49 -2.42 18.70 6.56
CA ASP A 49 -1.45 17.99 7.38
C ASP A 49 -1.90 18.11 8.84
N GLU A 50 -2.70 17.15 9.31
CA GLU A 50 -2.75 16.85 10.74
C GLU A 50 -1.36 16.27 11.10
N GLU A 51 -0.46 17.19 11.48
CA GLU A 51 0.76 16.97 12.27
C GLU A 51 1.79 15.96 11.75
N THR A 52 1.97 15.83 10.43
CA THR A 52 3.18 15.16 9.91
C THR A 52 4.40 16.08 9.98
N VAL A 53 5.18 15.96 11.06
CA VAL A 53 6.48 16.63 11.22
C VAL A 53 7.58 15.79 10.57
N THR A 54 8.30 16.37 9.62
CA THR A 54 9.50 15.74 9.03
C THR A 54 10.71 15.94 9.94
N LEU A 55 11.33 14.84 10.38
CA LEU A 55 12.51 14.87 11.25
C LEU A 55 13.74 14.34 10.50
N ASN A 56 14.76 15.18 10.37
CA ASN A 56 16.06 14.78 9.85
C ASN A 56 17.02 14.48 11.00
N VAL A 57 17.37 13.20 11.18
CA VAL A 57 18.27 12.75 12.26
C VAL A 57 19.56 12.17 11.68
N VAL A 58 20.69 12.69 12.13
CA VAL A 58 22.00 12.16 11.75
C VAL A 58 22.33 10.95 12.63
N LEU A 59 22.24 9.76 12.05
CA LEU A 59 22.60 8.50 12.71
C LEU A 59 23.97 7.99 12.23
N SER A 60 24.71 7.36 13.15
CA SER A 60 25.93 6.63 12.81
C SER A 60 25.63 5.48 11.82
N LYS A 61 26.64 5.08 11.02
CA LYS A 61 26.48 3.96 10.08
C LYS A 61 26.08 2.65 10.79
N ARG A 62 26.58 2.44 12.01
CA ARG A 62 26.29 1.23 12.81
C ARG A 62 24.84 1.20 13.26
N ASP A 63 24.32 2.32 13.76
CA ASP A 63 22.95 2.41 14.28
C ASP A 63 21.92 2.34 13.17
N ARG A 64 22.20 2.97 12.02
CA ARG A 64 21.38 2.85 10.82
C ARG A 64 21.24 1.39 10.36
N LYS A 65 22.34 0.63 10.37
CA LYS A 65 22.33 -0.80 10.01
C LYS A 65 21.56 -1.64 11.02
N ARG A 66 21.69 -1.35 12.31
CA ARG A 66 20.95 -2.04 13.38
C ARG A 66 19.45 -1.78 13.28
N LEU A 67 19.05 -0.52 13.09
CA LEU A 67 17.65 -0.12 12.91
C LEU A 67 17.02 -0.85 11.72
N ARG A 68 17.71 -0.84 10.56
CA ARG A 68 17.22 -1.53 9.36
C ARG A 68 17.02 -3.03 9.57
N ARG A 69 18.00 -3.72 10.16
CA ARG A 69 17.89 -5.16 10.43
C ARG A 69 16.74 -5.51 11.37
N ARG A 70 16.52 -4.67 12.40
CA ARG A 70 15.39 -4.86 13.32
C ARG A 70 14.07 -4.59 12.61
N ALA A 71 13.98 -3.52 11.82
CA ALA A 71 12.79 -3.21 11.03
C ALA A 71 12.41 -4.37 10.10
N GLU A 72 13.39 -4.92 9.37
CA GLU A 72 13.19 -6.08 8.48
C GLU A 72 12.65 -7.31 9.24
N ALA A 73 13.14 -7.57 10.46
CA ALA A 73 12.66 -8.69 11.27
C ALA A 73 11.17 -8.57 11.68
N TYR A 74 10.65 -7.34 11.77
CA TYR A 74 9.25 -7.06 12.08
C TYR A 74 8.41 -6.75 10.83
N GLY A 75 9.00 -6.83 9.63
CA GLY A 75 8.31 -6.46 8.38
C GLY A 75 8.04 -4.96 8.24
N TRP A 76 8.77 -4.12 8.97
CA TRP A 76 8.64 -2.66 8.94
C TRP A 76 9.69 -2.00 8.06
N THR A 77 9.35 -0.80 7.57
CA THR A 77 10.34 0.11 7.01
C THR A 77 11.19 0.74 8.11
N ALA A 78 12.37 1.24 7.74
CA ALA A 78 13.26 1.90 8.71
C ALA A 78 12.61 3.18 9.31
N GLU A 79 11.75 3.86 8.56
CA GLU A 79 11.03 5.06 8.97
C GLU A 79 9.93 4.73 9.99
N GLU A 80 9.12 3.69 9.72
CA GLU A 80 8.10 3.22 10.67
C GLU A 80 8.74 2.74 11.97
N ALA A 81 9.82 1.96 11.89
CA ALA A 81 10.55 1.53 13.07
C ALA A 81 11.11 2.71 13.87
N ALA A 82 11.61 3.76 13.21
CA ALA A 82 12.07 4.97 13.88
C ALA A 82 10.92 5.72 14.55
N ALA A 83 9.77 5.86 13.88
CA ALA A 83 8.58 6.49 14.44
C ALA A 83 8.09 5.77 15.69
N HIS A 84 8.10 4.43 15.69
CA HIS A 84 7.76 3.63 16.86
C HIS A 84 8.72 3.86 18.04
N VAL A 85 10.02 3.98 17.78
CA VAL A 85 11.02 4.28 18.82
C VAL A 85 10.75 5.66 19.42
N VAL A 86 10.53 6.68 18.58
CA VAL A 86 10.24 8.05 19.05
C VAL A 86 8.95 8.07 19.87
N ARG A 87 7.91 7.37 19.43
CA ARG A 87 6.64 7.27 20.15
C ARG A 87 6.80 6.59 21.51
N ALA A 88 7.48 5.43 21.54
CA ALA A 88 7.74 4.72 22.79
C ALA A 88 8.56 5.55 23.80
N TRP A 89 9.40 6.47 23.31
CA TRP A 89 10.15 7.40 24.15
C TRP A 89 9.35 8.64 24.58
N ALA A 90 8.38 9.08 23.78
CA ALA A 90 7.49 10.17 24.16
C ALA A 90 6.42 9.73 25.19
N ASP A 91 6.07 8.44 25.20
CA ASP A 91 5.10 7.84 26.12
C ASP A 91 5.73 7.47 27.50
N THR A 92 7.03 7.73 27.71
CA THR A 92 7.75 7.56 29.00
C THR A 92 7.96 8.88 29.71
#